data_AF-A0A090WF24-F1
#
_entry.id   AF-A0A090WF24-F1
#
_cell.length_a   1.000
_cell.length_b   1.000
_cell.length_c   1.000
_cell.angle_alpha   90.00
_cell.angle_beta   90.00
_cell.angle_gamma   90.00
#
_symmetry.space_group_name_H-M   'P 1'
#
loop_
_entity.id
_entity.type
_entity.pdbx_description
1 polymer ?
#
loop_
_entity_poly.entity_id
_entity_poly.type
_entity_poly.pdbx_seq_one_letter_code
_entity_poly.pdbx_strand_id
1 'polypeptide(L)'
;MNKKINVSLKTKVMITTEEKTTLKEIIANYSIASDAKDVQAHMQYYAKNGYIDGGMKSKPKNAGMEEDLAQMFAMEGTLKRHFAMNHRFSKDQDAIV
;
A
#
# COMPACT_ATOMS: atom_id res chain seq x y z
N MET A 1 41.39 28.35 0.94
CA MET A 1 41.08 27.23 0.02
C MET A 1 39.60 26.87 0.18
N ASN A 2 38.74 27.23 -0.78
CA ASN A 2 37.32 26.89 -0.73
C ASN A 2 37.10 25.49 -1.32
N LYS A 3 36.73 24.52 -0.46
CA LYS A 3 36.27 23.20 -0.92
C LYS A 3 34.94 23.39 -1.64
N LYS A 4 34.92 23.13 -2.96
CA LYS A 4 33.67 22.96 -3.71
C LYS A 4 33.00 21.67 -3.22
N ILE A 5 31.85 21.81 -2.56
CA ILE A 5 30.99 20.68 -2.24
C ILE A 5 30.24 20.34 -3.53
N ASN A 6 30.63 19.24 -4.18
CA ASN A 6 29.85 18.67 -5.28
C ASN A 6 28.64 17.95 -4.68
N VAL A 7 27.51 18.66 -4.57
CA VAL A 7 26.22 18.01 -4.32
C VAL A 7 25.79 17.38 -5.63
N SER A 8 26.02 16.07 -5.77
CA SER A 8 25.38 15.28 -6.81
C SER A 8 23.88 15.30 -6.54
N LEU A 9 23.17 16.18 -7.26
CA LEU A 9 21.72 16.17 -7.32
C LEU A 9 21.34 14.90 -8.09
N LYS A 10 21.26 13.75 -7.39
CA LYS A 10 20.54 12.59 -7.90
C LYS A 10 19.19 13.11 -8.36
N THR A 11 18.92 12.99 -9.66
CA THR A 11 17.69 13.49 -10.27
C THR A 11 16.55 12.71 -9.64
N LYS A 12 15.92 13.28 -8.62
CA LYS A 12 14.77 12.67 -7.94
C LYS A 12 13.73 12.41 -9.02
N VAL A 13 13.50 11.15 -9.36
CA VAL A 13 12.56 10.82 -10.42
C VAL A 13 11.17 11.16 -9.87
N MET A 14 10.63 12.27 -10.36
CA MET A 14 9.34 12.75 -9.90
C MET A 14 8.24 11.83 -10.42
N ILE A 15 7.34 11.44 -9.53
CA ILE A 15 6.10 10.78 -9.91
C ILE A 15 5.17 11.79 -10.58
N THR A 16 4.66 11.42 -11.75
CA THR A 16 3.75 12.23 -12.57
C THR A 16 2.41 12.40 -11.87
N THR A 17 1.63 13.39 -12.31
CA THR A 17 0.26 13.59 -11.80
C THR A 17 -0.63 12.38 -12.10
N GLU A 18 -0.51 11.80 -13.28
CA GLU A 18 -1.29 10.63 -13.68
C GLU A 18 -0.99 9.42 -12.78
N GLU A 19 0.29 9.07 -12.59
CA GLU A 19 0.69 8.00 -11.67
C GLU A 19 0.18 8.25 -10.24
N LYS A 20 0.23 9.50 -9.75
CA LYS A 20 -0.33 9.84 -8.43
C LYS A 20 -1.83 9.60 -8.35
N THR A 21 -2.58 9.95 -9.40
CA THR A 21 -4.02 9.72 -9.45
C THR A 21 -4.32 8.24 -9.46
N THR A 22 -3.65 7.47 -10.32
CA THR A 22 -3.79 6.00 -10.39
C THR A 22 -3.51 5.35 -9.03
N LEU A 23 -2.42 5.73 -8.35
CA LEU A 23 -2.10 5.18 -7.03
C LEU A 23 -3.16 5.53 -5.98
N LYS A 24 -3.72 6.74 -6.02
CA LYS A 24 -4.81 7.13 -5.11
C LYS A 24 -6.09 6.35 -5.37
N GLU A 25 -6.42 6.09 -6.64
CA GLU A 25 -7.57 5.25 -7.00
C GLU A 25 -7.39 3.81 -6.51
N ILE A 26 -6.20 3.24 -6.66
CA ILE A 26 -5.87 1.91 -6.11
C ILE A 26 -6.10 1.89 -4.59
N ILE A 27 -5.57 2.88 -3.86
CA ILE A 27 -5.73 2.94 -2.40
C ILE A 27 -7.20 3.12 -1.99
N ALA A 28 -7.95 3.94 -2.73
CA ALA A 28 -9.37 4.15 -2.47
C ALA A 28 -10.17 2.85 -2.68
N ASN A 29 -9.95 2.14 -3.78
CA ASN A 29 -10.69 0.92 -4.08
C ASN A 29 -10.28 -0.24 -3.14
N TYR A 30 -9.01 -0.33 -2.76
CA TYR A 30 -8.55 -1.22 -1.69
C TYR A 30 -9.32 -0.95 -0.38
N SER A 31 -9.39 0.32 0.01
CA SER A 31 -10.07 0.75 1.24
C SER A 31 -11.56 0.40 1.22
N ILE A 32 -12.23 0.62 0.09
CA ILE A 32 -13.65 0.28 -0.10
C ILE A 32 -13.86 -1.24 0.02
N ALA A 33 -13.02 -2.05 -0.61
CA ALA A 33 -13.12 -3.51 -0.50
C ALA A 33 -12.90 -3.98 0.95
N SER A 34 -11.99 -3.35 1.67
CA SER A 34 -11.70 -3.64 3.08
C SER A 34 -12.89 -3.28 3.98
N ASP A 35 -13.46 -2.08 3.79
CA ASP A 35 -14.64 -1.62 4.53
C ASP A 35 -15.86 -2.51 4.31
N ALA A 36 -16.01 -3.01 3.07
CA ALA A 36 -17.07 -3.94 2.69
C ALA A 36 -16.82 -5.39 3.15
N LYS A 37 -15.61 -5.68 3.67
CA LYS A 37 -15.16 -7.03 4.02
C LYS A 37 -15.24 -8.02 2.84
N ASP A 38 -15.05 -7.51 1.62
CA ASP A 38 -15.06 -8.32 0.40
C ASP A 38 -13.67 -8.91 0.17
N VAL A 39 -13.49 -10.17 0.57
CA VAL A 39 -12.24 -10.91 0.45
C VAL A 39 -11.74 -10.93 -1.01
N GLN A 40 -12.62 -11.21 -1.97
CA GLN A 40 -12.23 -11.38 -3.37
C GLN A 40 -11.81 -10.06 -4.00
N ALA A 41 -12.58 -8.99 -3.78
CA ALA A 41 -12.22 -7.66 -4.26
C ALA A 41 -10.91 -7.17 -3.64
N HIS A 42 -10.72 -7.41 -2.34
CA HIS A 42 -9.53 -6.97 -1.61
C HIS A 42 -8.26 -7.70 -2.09
N MET A 43 -8.37 -9.00 -2.40
CA MET A 43 -7.27 -9.82 -2.91
C MET A 43 -6.68 -9.29 -4.24
N GLN A 44 -7.43 -8.52 -5.03
CA GLN A 44 -6.97 -7.99 -6.31
C GLN A 44 -5.81 -6.99 -6.17
N TYR A 45 -5.70 -6.30 -5.03
CA TYR A 45 -4.72 -5.25 -4.81
C TYR A 45 -3.35 -5.73 -4.32
N TYR A 46 -3.18 -7.04 -4.14
CA TYR A 46 -1.90 -7.62 -3.72
C TYR A 46 -1.13 -8.23 -4.90
N ALA A 47 0.17 -7.96 -4.91
CA ALA A 47 1.13 -8.69 -5.73
C ALA A 47 1.15 -10.19 -5.36
N LYS A 48 1.68 -11.04 -6.24
CA LYS A 48 1.70 -12.51 -6.05
C LYS A 48 2.30 -12.95 -4.72
N ASN A 49 3.36 -12.28 -4.26
CA ASN A 49 4.04 -12.51 -2.98
C ASN A 49 3.72 -11.44 -1.93
N GLY A 50 2.77 -10.54 -2.20
CA GLY A 50 2.35 -9.52 -1.25
C GLY A 50 1.72 -10.16 -0.02
N TYR A 51 1.91 -9.54 1.13
CA TYR A 51 1.38 -9.96 2.43
C TYR A 51 0.98 -8.73 3.26
N ILE A 52 0.12 -8.94 4.26
CA ILE A 52 -0.21 -7.93 5.28
C ILE A 52 0.76 -8.09 6.44
N ASP A 53 1.39 -6.99 6.84
CA ASP A 53 2.20 -6.91 8.06
C ASP A 53 1.65 -5.81 8.98
N GLY A 54 1.67 -6.07 10.28
CA GLY A 54 1.09 -5.19 11.29
C GLY A 54 0.49 -5.95 12.46
N GLY A 55 -0.55 -5.38 13.07
CA GLY A 55 -1.25 -5.98 14.22
C GLY A 55 -1.95 -7.30 13.91
N MET A 56 -2.35 -7.50 12.65
CA MET A 56 -2.70 -8.80 12.09
C MET A 56 -1.78 -9.08 10.91
N LYS A 57 -1.37 -10.33 10.73
CA LYS A 57 -0.46 -10.74 9.67
C LYS A 57 -1.11 -11.79 8.79
N SER A 58 -0.86 -11.72 7.49
CA SER A 58 -1.28 -12.75 6.55
C SER A 58 -0.08 -13.51 6.01
N LYS A 59 -0.33 -14.72 5.51
CA LYS A 59 0.56 -15.38 4.56
C LYS A 59 0.66 -14.56 3.27
N PRO A 60 1.69 -14.79 2.45
CA PRO A 60 1.74 -14.28 1.08
C PRO A 60 0.51 -14.68 0.27
N LYS A 61 0.11 -13.84 -0.70
CA LYS A 61 -1.06 -14.09 -1.57
C LYS A 61 -1.05 -15.47 -2.22
N ASN A 62 0.09 -15.92 -2.75
CA ASN A 62 0.24 -17.23 -3.36
C ASN A 62 0.35 -18.40 -2.36
N ALA A 63 0.22 -18.16 -1.05
CA ALA A 63 0.43 -19.15 0.00
C ALA A 63 -0.73 -19.24 1.01
N GLY A 64 -1.84 -18.52 0.79
CA GLY A 64 -3.05 -18.64 1.63
C GLY A 64 -3.54 -17.33 2.28
N MET A 65 -3.24 -16.17 1.70
CA MET A 65 -3.77 -14.88 2.20
C MET A 65 -5.31 -14.83 2.22
N GLU A 66 -5.99 -15.47 1.28
CA GLU A 66 -7.44 -15.43 1.18
C GLU A 66 -8.14 -15.96 2.44
N GLU A 67 -7.65 -17.09 2.96
CA GLU A 67 -8.15 -17.70 4.19
C GLU A 67 -7.87 -16.80 5.40
N ASP A 68 -6.66 -16.24 5.49
CA ASP A 68 -6.29 -15.35 6.58
C ASP A 68 -7.14 -14.07 6.56
N LEU A 69 -7.40 -13.51 5.36
CA LEU A 69 -8.22 -12.31 5.20
C LEU A 69 -9.68 -12.56 5.58
N ALA A 70 -10.24 -13.72 5.19
CA ALA A 70 -11.58 -14.11 5.61
C ALA A 70 -11.69 -14.22 7.15
N GLN A 71 -10.67 -14.80 7.80
CA GLN A 71 -10.60 -14.86 9.26
C GLN A 71 -10.48 -13.47 9.89
N MET A 72 -9.63 -12.59 9.36
CA MET A 72 -9.50 -11.21 9.82
C MET A 72 -10.83 -10.47 9.78
N PHE A 73 -11.53 -10.51 8.64
CA PHE A 73 -12.83 -9.85 8.48
C PHE A 73 -13.92 -10.45 9.36
N ALA A 74 -13.89 -11.76 9.61
CA ALA A 74 -14.83 -12.42 10.54
C ALA A 74 -14.57 -12.04 12.00
N MET A 75 -13.31 -11.84 12.41
CA MET A 75 -12.95 -11.37 13.75
C MET A 75 -13.32 -9.91 13.98
N GLU A 76 -13.41 -9.10 12.91
CA GLU A 76 -13.86 -7.72 13.01
C GLU A 76 -15.37 -7.66 13.25
N GLY A 77 -15.79 -7.55 14.51
CA GLY A 77 -17.20 -7.44 14.90
C GLY A 77 -17.87 -6.09 14.60
N THR A 78 -17.15 -5.14 13.98
CA THR A 78 -17.63 -3.78 13.73
C THR A 78 -17.57 -3.41 12.26
N LEU A 79 -18.30 -2.35 11.89
CA LEU A 79 -18.13 -1.68 10.61
C LEU A 79 -16.96 -0.69 10.72
N LYS A 80 -16.15 -0.61 9.67
CA LYS A 80 -15.02 0.31 9.57
C LYS A 80 -15.15 1.19 8.32
N ARG A 81 -14.44 2.31 8.35
CA ARG A 81 -14.26 3.22 7.22
C ARG A 81 -12.82 3.69 7.21
N HIS A 82 -12.06 3.31 6.18
CA HIS A 82 -10.68 3.77 6.03
C HIS A 82 -10.63 5.16 5.38
N PHE A 83 -10.02 6.13 6.08
CA PHE A 83 -9.73 7.46 5.56
C PHE A 83 -8.23 7.64 5.39
N ALA A 84 -7.71 7.27 4.22
CA ALA A 84 -6.30 7.44 3.89
C ALA A 84 -6.06 8.82 3.24
N MET A 85 -5.38 9.72 3.95
CA MET A 85 -5.09 11.08 3.49
C MET A 85 -3.58 11.34 3.49
N ASN A 86 -3.16 12.42 2.81
CA ASN A 86 -1.78 12.89 2.82
C ASN A 86 -0.73 11.90 2.27
N HIS A 87 -1.13 11.08 1.29
CA HIS A 87 -0.22 10.14 0.61
C HIS A 87 1.03 10.83 0.06
N ARG A 88 2.19 10.27 0.38
CA ARG A 88 3.49 10.65 -0.18
C ARG A 88 3.96 9.55 -1.11
N PHE A 89 4.32 9.92 -2.33
CA PHE A 89 4.78 8.98 -3.35
C PHE A 89 6.21 9.33 -3.77
N SER A 90 7.06 8.32 -3.86
CA SER A 90 8.43 8.40 -4.36
C SER A 90 8.71 7.25 -5.32
N LYS A 91 9.52 7.48 -6.34
CA LYS A 91 10.02 6.43 -7.25
C LYS A 91 11.31 5.78 -6.75
N ASP A 92 11.96 6.38 -5.76
CA ASP A 92 13.19 5.87 -5.17
C ASP A 92 12.88 4.74 -4.18
N GLN A 93 13.61 3.64 -4.31
CA GLN A 93 13.60 2.46 -3.44
C GLN A 93 14.33 2.69 -2.10
N ASP A 94 14.75 3.94 -1.82
CA ASP A 94 15.27 4.33 -0.52
C ASP A 94 14.05 4.53 0.40
N ALA A 95 13.70 3.42 1.06
CA ALA A 95 12.57 3.25 1.95
C ALA A 95 12.28 4.48 2.81
N ILE A 96 11.07 5.03 2.65
CA ILE A 96 10.45 5.79 3.74
C ILE A 96 10.18 4.75 4.83
N VAL A 97 11.03 4.74 5.86
CA VAL A 97 10.81 4.03 7.13
C VAL A 97 9.72 4.75 7.91
#